data_AF-A0A9E3MBQ8-F1
#
_entry.id   AF-A0A9E3MBQ8-F1
#
_cell.length_a   1.000
_cell.length_b   1.000
_cell.length_c   1.000
_cell.angle_alpha   90.00
_cell.angle_beta   90.00
_cell.angle_gamma   90.00
#
_symmetry.space_group_name_H-M   'P 1'
#
loop_
_entity.id
_entity.type
_entity.pdbx_description
1 polymer ?
#
loop_
_entity_poly.entity_id
_entity_poly.type
_entity_poly.pdbx_seq_one_letter_code
_entity_poly.pdbx_strand_id
1 'polypeptide(L)'
;MCKKFMYLIFFVAFAFSTMAKADIAISTQANWWSQGAADSEMQEIVDNVTAVSVERFTSAQQAALATWVTAHTGNGAADLLILCGQFPDTIYPAGNTQPDGSIAELFLDDGNVIINTGDYMFYVVNSTGANAEGGLQNMMDIAGITMWDDNTAVTVTADGALYTPTLANFLTDRPFNVTQLSNNWVSELVLAQNAGGTRADPIIVHNTVTDGRLGIFFQTASQDADPRGEVISEWINNWYIPFIAISPLAGSPDPGNGAIDVPVDANIGWSRGDGADSDQVYFGTDPGNLPLVANLLTIFPAEYNPPGDLVASTTYSWQIVEVNDAVLYPGAIWEFTTIRGEAAPDYPANGAIIAGDPYPPPPSIPTHIYTP
;
A
#
# COMPACT_ATOMS: atom_id res chain seq x y z
N MET A 1 26.02 -10.54 -53.16
CA MET A 1 26.33 -11.20 -51.86
C MET A 1 25.15 -10.98 -50.94
N CYS A 2 24.43 -12.05 -50.59
CA CYS A 2 23.24 -12.00 -49.74
C CYS A 2 23.70 -12.02 -48.27
N LYS A 3 23.48 -10.93 -47.50
CA LYS A 3 23.76 -10.90 -46.06
C LYS A 3 22.52 -11.38 -45.31
N LYS A 4 22.62 -12.54 -44.67
CA LYS A 4 21.62 -13.08 -43.74
C LYS A 4 21.61 -12.20 -42.48
N PHE A 5 20.48 -11.57 -42.18
CA PHE A 5 20.22 -11.01 -40.85
C PHE A 5 19.85 -12.15 -39.91
N MET A 6 20.62 -12.30 -38.83
CA MET A 6 20.36 -13.25 -37.76
C MET A 6 19.67 -12.47 -36.64
N TYR A 7 18.37 -12.69 -36.47
CA TYR A 7 17.62 -12.11 -35.36
C TYR A 7 17.89 -12.91 -34.10
N LEU A 8 18.52 -12.27 -33.11
CA LEU A 8 18.72 -12.81 -31.78
C LEU A 8 17.50 -12.40 -30.94
N ILE A 9 16.61 -13.35 -30.68
CA ILE A 9 15.43 -13.15 -29.82
C ILE A 9 15.92 -13.28 -28.37
N PHE A 10 16.03 -12.15 -27.66
CA PHE A 10 16.20 -12.14 -26.21
C PHE A 10 14.84 -12.35 -25.55
N PHE A 11 14.70 -13.46 -24.82
CA PHE A 11 13.62 -13.61 -23.85
C PHE A 11 13.97 -12.73 -22.64
N VAL A 12 13.34 -11.57 -22.54
CA VAL A 12 13.35 -10.77 -21.30
C VAL A 12 12.32 -11.40 -20.37
N ALA A 13 12.79 -11.95 -19.25
CA ALA A 13 11.92 -12.40 -18.18
C ALA A 13 11.40 -11.16 -17.44
N PHE A 14 10.11 -10.86 -17.60
CA PHE A 14 9.43 -9.83 -16.83
C PHE A 14 9.33 -10.29 -15.37
N ALA A 15 10.06 -9.64 -14.48
CA ALA A 15 9.77 -9.70 -13.06
C ALA A 15 8.57 -8.79 -12.81
N PHE A 16 7.38 -9.38 -12.71
CA PHE A 16 6.19 -8.68 -12.24
C PHE A 16 6.44 -8.30 -10.78
N SER A 17 6.56 -7.01 -10.47
CA SER A 17 6.32 -6.54 -9.11
C SER A 17 4.81 -6.52 -8.91
N THR A 18 4.24 -7.67 -8.55
CA THR A 18 2.92 -7.69 -7.93
C THR A 18 2.99 -6.82 -6.68
N MET A 19 2.02 -5.93 -6.46
CA MET A 19 1.79 -5.35 -5.13
C MET A 19 1.89 -6.49 -4.11
N ALA A 20 2.64 -6.29 -3.02
CA ALA A 20 2.81 -7.33 -2.02
C ALA A 20 1.42 -7.80 -1.58
N LYS A 21 1.20 -9.11 -1.65
CA LYS A 21 -0.11 -9.68 -1.39
C LYS A 21 -0.44 -9.40 0.08
N ALA A 22 -1.57 -8.75 0.33
CA ALA A 22 -2.07 -8.57 1.68
C ALA A 22 -2.25 -9.92 2.40
N ASP A 23 -1.82 -9.95 3.65
CA ASP A 23 -1.95 -11.05 4.59
C ASP A 23 -2.73 -10.60 5.83
N ILE A 24 -3.36 -11.57 6.50
CA ILE A 24 -4.19 -11.34 7.69
C ILE A 24 -3.58 -12.07 8.88
N ALA A 25 -3.40 -11.39 10.00
CA ALA A 25 -3.12 -11.98 11.29
C ALA A 25 -4.32 -11.88 12.22
N ILE A 26 -4.57 -12.94 12.97
CA ILE A 26 -5.64 -12.99 13.98
C ILE A 26 -5.04 -13.36 15.33
N SER A 27 -5.23 -12.52 16.34
CA SER A 27 -5.01 -12.91 17.74
C SER A 27 -6.32 -13.41 18.34
N THR A 28 -6.36 -14.65 18.83
CA THR A 28 -7.54 -15.16 19.54
C THR A 28 -7.55 -14.74 21.01
N GLN A 29 -6.56 -13.98 21.49
CA GLN A 29 -6.50 -13.58 22.90
C GLN A 29 -7.73 -12.75 23.27
N ALA A 30 -8.63 -13.37 24.02
CA ALA A 30 -9.85 -12.74 24.43
C ALA A 30 -9.68 -12.02 25.77
N ASN A 31 -10.39 -10.93 25.91
CA ASN A 31 -10.80 -10.41 27.20
C ASN A 31 -12.21 -9.85 27.06
N TRP A 32 -12.98 -9.81 28.16
CA TRP A 32 -14.37 -9.35 28.21
C TRP A 32 -15.43 -10.28 27.60
N TRP A 33 -15.01 -11.29 26.85
CA TRP A 33 -15.85 -12.41 26.37
C TRP A 33 -15.04 -13.71 26.47
N SER A 34 -15.69 -14.87 26.28
CA SER A 34 -15.00 -16.13 26.58
C SER A 34 -13.94 -16.48 25.54
N GLN A 35 -12.82 -17.03 26.02
CA GLN A 35 -11.74 -17.51 25.14
C GLN A 35 -12.22 -18.59 24.15
N GLY A 36 -13.17 -19.44 24.57
CA GLY A 36 -13.72 -20.48 23.70
C GLY A 36 -14.59 -19.92 22.57
N ALA A 37 -15.36 -18.86 22.84
CA ALA A 37 -16.09 -18.13 21.80
C ALA A 37 -15.10 -17.46 20.84
N ALA A 38 -14.07 -16.77 21.36
CA ALA A 38 -13.05 -16.14 20.53
C ALA A 38 -12.32 -17.12 19.62
N ASP A 39 -11.88 -18.27 20.15
CA ASP A 39 -11.22 -19.29 19.32
C ASP A 39 -12.15 -19.80 18.20
N SER A 40 -13.45 -19.89 18.46
CA SER A 40 -14.46 -20.38 17.50
C SER A 40 -14.76 -19.33 16.42
N GLU A 41 -15.09 -18.10 16.80
CA GLU A 41 -15.37 -17.00 15.87
C GLU A 41 -14.15 -16.68 15.00
N MET A 42 -12.94 -16.72 15.57
CA MET A 42 -11.71 -16.50 14.80
C MET A 42 -11.38 -17.68 13.88
N GLN A 43 -11.79 -18.92 14.24
CA GLN A 43 -11.69 -20.05 13.32
C GLN A 43 -12.60 -19.85 12.11
N GLU A 44 -13.80 -19.32 12.32
CA GLU A 44 -14.73 -19.06 11.23
C GLU A 44 -14.15 -18.09 10.18
N ILE A 45 -13.41 -17.06 10.61
CA ILE A 45 -12.69 -16.17 9.69
C ILE A 45 -11.64 -16.93 8.87
N VAL A 46 -10.86 -17.80 9.51
CA VAL A 46 -9.87 -18.65 8.83
C VAL A 46 -10.53 -19.56 7.79
N ASP A 47 -11.73 -20.06 8.09
CA ASP A 47 -12.44 -21.00 7.23
C ASP A 47 -13.14 -20.29 6.04
N ASN A 48 -13.57 -19.04 6.22
CA ASN A 48 -14.40 -18.31 5.25
C ASN A 48 -13.64 -17.28 4.39
N VAL A 49 -12.47 -16.79 4.81
CA VAL A 49 -11.64 -15.88 3.99
C VAL A 49 -10.77 -16.71 3.03
N THR A 50 -10.87 -16.42 1.72
CA THR A 50 -10.32 -17.33 0.69
C THR A 50 -9.26 -16.73 -0.23
N ALA A 51 -9.21 -15.41 -0.41
CA ALA A 51 -8.30 -14.81 -1.40
C ALA A 51 -6.91 -14.44 -0.83
N VAL A 52 -6.81 -14.23 0.48
CA VAL A 52 -5.59 -13.81 1.19
C VAL A 52 -5.17 -14.84 2.23
N SER A 53 -3.89 -14.81 2.64
CA SER A 53 -3.44 -15.69 3.71
C SER A 53 -4.04 -15.24 5.04
N VAL A 54 -4.44 -16.19 5.89
CA VAL A 54 -4.90 -15.92 7.25
C VAL A 54 -4.08 -16.75 8.22
N GLU A 55 -3.29 -16.07 9.04
CA GLU A 55 -2.51 -16.69 10.11
C GLU A 55 -3.16 -16.43 11.47
N ARG A 56 -3.48 -17.50 12.18
CA ARG A 56 -4.11 -17.42 13.50
C ARG A 56 -3.11 -17.70 14.62
N PHE A 57 -3.01 -16.77 15.55
CA PHE A 57 -2.19 -16.82 16.76
C PHE A 57 -3.09 -17.02 17.98
N THR A 58 -2.86 -18.10 18.71
CA THR A 58 -3.57 -18.36 19.98
C THR A 58 -3.18 -17.36 21.06
N SER A 59 -3.94 -17.34 22.16
CA SER A 59 -3.63 -16.52 23.35
C SER A 59 -2.21 -16.73 23.91
N ALA A 60 -1.55 -17.87 23.64
CA ALA A 60 -0.18 -18.15 24.05
C ALA A 60 0.91 -17.66 23.08
N GLN A 61 0.55 -17.13 21.90
CA GLN A 61 1.47 -16.84 20.79
C GLN A 61 1.70 -15.33 20.56
N GLN A 62 1.48 -14.48 21.56
CA GLN A 62 1.59 -13.02 21.41
C GLN A 62 2.99 -12.52 21.00
N ALA A 63 4.05 -13.27 21.31
CA ALA A 63 5.40 -12.97 20.83
C ALA A 63 5.59 -13.28 19.33
N ALA A 64 4.95 -14.36 18.85
CA ALA A 64 4.96 -14.70 17.43
C ALA A 64 4.12 -13.70 16.63
N LEU A 65 2.96 -13.29 17.17
CA LEU A 65 2.15 -12.23 16.61
C LEU A 65 2.94 -10.92 16.48
N ALA A 66 3.65 -10.48 17.53
CA ALA A 66 4.47 -9.27 17.46
C ALA A 66 5.57 -9.36 16.38
N THR A 67 6.15 -10.54 16.20
CA THR A 67 7.10 -10.80 15.11
C THR A 67 6.44 -10.66 13.75
N TRP A 68 5.22 -11.20 13.59
CA TRP A 68 4.43 -11.06 12.37
C TRP A 68 4.13 -9.59 12.07
N VAL A 69 3.60 -8.84 13.04
CA VAL A 69 3.26 -7.41 12.86
C VAL A 69 4.49 -6.60 12.43
N THR A 70 5.64 -6.86 13.07
CA THR A 70 6.90 -6.19 12.69
C THR A 70 7.34 -6.54 11.27
N ALA A 71 7.19 -7.79 10.84
CA ALA A 71 7.57 -8.24 9.50
C ALA A 71 6.64 -7.71 8.39
N HIS A 72 5.41 -7.35 8.76
CA HIS A 72 4.36 -6.82 7.89
C HIS A 72 4.24 -5.29 8.02
N THR A 73 5.23 -4.63 8.65
CA THR A 73 5.36 -3.18 8.66
C THR A 73 6.45 -2.77 7.67
N GLY A 74 6.15 -1.84 6.77
CA GLY A 74 7.02 -1.33 5.73
C GLY A 74 7.18 -2.26 4.54
N ASN A 75 6.28 -3.23 4.37
CA ASN A 75 6.36 -4.25 3.30
C ASN A 75 5.62 -3.83 2.01
N GLY A 76 4.86 -2.73 2.05
CA GLY A 76 4.08 -2.23 0.92
C GLY A 76 2.83 -3.05 0.59
N ALA A 77 2.32 -3.84 1.54
CA ALA A 77 1.02 -4.50 1.48
C ALA A 77 0.02 -3.80 2.42
N ALA A 78 -1.28 -3.93 2.13
CA ALA A 78 -2.34 -3.52 3.04
C ALA A 78 -2.73 -4.71 3.94
N ASP A 79 -1.90 -5.00 4.94
CA ASP A 79 -2.10 -6.12 5.85
C ASP A 79 -3.16 -5.82 6.92
N LEU A 80 -3.80 -6.87 7.43
CA LEU A 80 -4.91 -6.75 8.38
C LEU A 80 -4.61 -7.52 9.68
N LEU A 81 -4.69 -6.83 10.81
CA LEU A 81 -4.60 -7.39 12.15
C LEU A 81 -5.97 -7.42 12.83
N ILE A 82 -6.42 -8.60 13.26
CA ILE A 82 -7.70 -8.83 13.94
C ILE A 82 -7.47 -9.20 15.40
N LEU A 83 -8.11 -8.48 16.33
CA LEU A 83 -7.91 -8.62 17.77
C LEU A 83 -9.24 -8.82 18.51
N CYS A 84 -9.19 -9.49 19.67
CA CYS A 84 -10.36 -10.00 20.40
C CYS A 84 -10.59 -9.32 21.77
N GLY A 85 -10.45 -8.00 21.87
CA GLY A 85 -10.79 -7.24 23.10
C GLY A 85 -9.69 -7.23 24.16
N GLN A 86 -8.65 -8.06 24.01
CA GLN A 86 -7.37 -7.88 24.69
C GLN A 86 -6.33 -7.39 23.68
N PHE A 87 -5.88 -6.14 23.84
CA PHE A 87 -4.77 -5.64 23.05
C PHE A 87 -3.45 -6.25 23.56
N PRO A 88 -2.62 -6.87 22.70
CA PRO A 88 -1.41 -7.55 23.16
C PRO A 88 -0.34 -6.56 23.66
N ASP A 89 0.15 -6.78 24.88
CA ASP A 89 1.20 -5.93 25.48
C ASP A 89 2.56 -6.04 24.78
N THR A 90 2.71 -7.07 23.94
CA THR A 90 3.89 -7.30 23.09
C THR A 90 3.99 -6.34 21.91
N ILE A 91 2.88 -5.73 21.48
CA ILE A 91 2.87 -4.75 20.38
C ILE A 91 2.53 -3.33 20.83
N TYR A 92 1.91 -3.18 22.00
CA TYR A 92 1.71 -1.90 22.67
C TYR A 92 1.64 -2.07 24.19
N PRO A 93 2.57 -1.49 24.95
CA PRO A 93 2.68 -1.78 26.38
C PRO A 93 1.51 -1.22 27.20
N ALA A 94 1.18 -1.92 28.29
CA ALA A 94 0.20 -1.47 29.27
C ALA A 94 0.65 -0.19 29.99
N GLY A 95 -0.32 0.58 30.50
CA GLY A 95 -0.09 1.90 31.10
C GLY A 95 0.28 2.99 30.10
N ASN A 96 0.09 2.78 28.79
CA ASN A 96 0.45 3.71 27.71
C ASN A 96 1.92 4.17 27.79
N THR A 97 2.85 3.26 28.12
CA THR A 97 4.26 3.63 28.36
C THR A 97 5.06 3.90 27.08
N GLN A 98 4.49 3.61 25.92
CA GLN A 98 5.06 3.90 24.60
C GLN A 98 3.95 4.45 23.70
N PRO A 99 3.50 5.70 23.93
CA PRO A 99 2.43 6.30 23.15
C PRO A 99 2.80 6.48 21.69
N ASP A 100 4.08 6.73 21.41
CA ASP A 100 4.64 6.94 20.07
C ASP A 100 5.67 5.86 19.70
N GLY A 101 5.74 5.51 18.40
CA GLY A 101 6.67 4.54 17.83
C GLY A 101 6.51 3.11 18.34
N SER A 102 5.32 2.72 18.81
CA SER A 102 5.03 1.33 19.18
C SER A 102 4.92 0.42 17.94
N ILE A 103 5.00 -0.91 18.11
CA ILE A 103 4.91 -1.84 16.98
C ILE A 103 3.55 -1.71 16.28
N ALA A 104 2.46 -1.60 17.05
CA ALA A 104 1.12 -1.48 16.48
C ALA A 104 0.87 -0.13 15.80
N GLU A 105 1.42 0.95 16.35
CA GLU A 105 1.31 2.28 15.75
C GLU A 105 2.13 2.38 14.46
N LEU A 106 3.35 1.85 14.43
CA LEU A 106 4.15 1.79 13.20
C LEU A 106 3.47 0.94 12.12
N PHE A 107 2.81 -0.15 12.51
CA PHE A 107 2.01 -0.96 11.59
C PHE A 107 0.83 -0.17 11.01
N LEU A 108 0.08 0.54 11.86
CA LEU A 108 -1.04 1.38 11.46
C LEU A 108 -0.60 2.55 10.58
N ASP A 109 0.50 3.22 10.92
CA ASP A 109 1.04 4.37 10.19
C ASP A 109 1.67 4.00 8.84
N ASP A 110 1.91 2.71 8.61
CA ASP A 110 2.35 2.17 7.32
C ASP A 110 1.19 1.88 6.35
N GLY A 111 -0.05 2.23 6.74
CA GLY A 111 -1.23 2.06 5.89
C GLY A 111 -2.01 0.76 6.14
N ASN A 112 -1.59 -0.03 7.12
CA ASN A 112 -2.25 -1.28 7.46
C ASN A 112 -3.53 -1.07 8.29
N VAL A 113 -4.25 -2.17 8.49
CA VAL A 113 -5.54 -2.15 9.17
C VAL A 113 -5.48 -2.89 10.49
N ILE A 114 -5.99 -2.27 11.56
CA ILE A 114 -6.20 -2.95 12.85
C ILE A 114 -7.69 -2.96 13.15
N ILE A 115 -8.27 -4.13 13.35
CA ILE A 115 -9.64 -4.25 13.83
C ILE A 115 -9.68 -4.90 15.21
N ASN A 116 -10.65 -4.50 16.01
CA ASN A 116 -10.93 -5.10 17.29
C ASN A 116 -12.37 -5.57 17.37
N THR A 117 -12.57 -6.70 18.04
CA THR A 117 -13.88 -7.16 18.49
C THR A 117 -13.88 -7.54 19.97
N GLY A 118 -14.92 -7.11 20.69
CA GLY A 118 -14.97 -7.11 22.15
C GLY A 118 -14.55 -5.76 22.77
N ASP A 119 -15.21 -5.39 23.86
CA ASP A 119 -14.91 -4.22 24.72
C ASP A 119 -13.40 -4.21 25.05
N TYR A 120 -12.56 -3.19 24.87
CA TYR A 120 -12.65 -1.89 24.22
C TYR A 120 -11.47 -1.79 23.22
N MET A 121 -11.57 -0.98 22.16
CA MET A 121 -10.48 -0.80 21.17
C MET A 121 -9.14 -0.39 21.82
N PHE A 122 -8.06 -1.13 21.57
CA PHE A 122 -6.73 -0.91 22.15
C PHE A 122 -6.63 -1.05 23.68
N TYR A 123 -7.58 -1.76 24.29
CA TYR A 123 -7.57 -1.99 25.72
C TYR A 123 -6.56 -3.10 26.08
N VAL A 124 -5.44 -2.68 26.68
CA VAL A 124 -4.53 -3.59 27.37
C VAL A 124 -4.93 -3.63 28.84
N VAL A 125 -4.98 -4.81 29.44
CA VAL A 125 -5.00 -4.97 30.90
C VAL A 125 -4.15 -6.16 31.33
N ASN A 126 -3.22 -5.90 32.24
CA ASN A 126 -2.37 -6.90 32.85
C ASN A 126 -1.97 -6.44 34.28
N SER A 127 -0.98 -7.10 34.87
CA SER A 127 -0.49 -6.75 36.22
C SER A 127 0.21 -5.38 36.31
N THR A 128 0.61 -4.78 35.19
CA THR A 128 1.28 -3.47 35.16
C THR A 128 0.31 -2.30 34.99
N GLY A 129 -0.95 -2.56 34.60
CA GLY A 129 -1.99 -1.54 34.51
C GLY A 129 -2.96 -1.79 33.36
N ALA A 130 -3.83 -0.80 33.14
CA ALA A 130 -4.72 -0.76 31.97
C ALA A 130 -4.48 0.50 31.15
N ASN A 131 -4.68 0.42 29.83
CA ASN A 131 -4.53 1.57 28.94
C ASN A 131 -5.76 2.49 28.92
N ALA A 132 -6.93 1.95 29.23
CA ALA A 132 -8.20 2.65 29.18
C ALA A 132 -8.37 3.40 27.85
N GLU A 133 -8.84 4.65 27.87
CA GLU A 133 -9.01 5.48 26.68
C GLU A 133 -7.68 5.83 26.00
N GLY A 134 -6.60 5.88 26.79
CA GLY A 134 -5.28 6.29 26.32
C GLY A 134 -4.78 5.45 25.15
N GLY A 135 -5.13 4.16 25.09
CA GLY A 135 -4.75 3.31 23.97
C GLY A 135 -5.29 3.83 22.63
N LEU A 136 -6.59 4.16 22.59
CA LEU A 136 -7.23 4.73 21.39
C LEU A 136 -6.77 6.16 21.13
N GLN A 137 -6.63 6.97 22.17
CA GLN A 137 -6.21 8.37 22.04
C GLN A 137 -4.81 8.48 21.44
N ASN A 138 -3.88 7.61 21.85
CA ASN A 138 -2.51 7.60 21.34
C ASN A 138 -2.47 7.04 19.91
N MET A 139 -3.12 5.89 19.63
CA MET A 139 -3.14 5.30 18.28
C MET A 139 -3.77 6.20 17.21
N MET A 140 -4.66 7.11 17.61
CA MET A 140 -5.32 8.04 16.69
C MET A 140 -4.76 9.47 16.73
N ASP A 141 -3.89 9.79 17.69
CA ASP A 141 -3.52 11.17 18.03
C ASP A 141 -4.72 12.09 18.35
N ILE A 142 -5.79 11.53 18.92
CA ILE A 142 -7.00 12.28 19.29
C ILE A 142 -7.19 12.21 20.81
N ALA A 143 -6.65 13.19 21.54
CA ALA A 143 -6.70 13.22 23.01
C ALA A 143 -8.11 13.15 23.64
N GLY A 144 -9.16 13.47 22.87
CA GLY A 144 -10.55 13.48 23.37
C GLY A 144 -11.40 12.29 22.95
N ILE A 145 -10.86 11.35 22.16
CA ILE A 145 -11.67 10.25 21.63
C ILE A 145 -11.92 9.17 22.67
N THR A 146 -13.15 8.66 22.72
CA THR A 146 -13.64 7.69 23.71
C THR A 146 -14.78 6.85 23.13
N MET A 147 -15.04 5.68 23.71
CA MET A 147 -16.15 4.77 23.33
C MET A 147 -16.98 4.33 24.55
N TRP A 148 -17.04 5.11 25.63
CA TRP A 148 -17.66 4.75 26.92
C TRP A 148 -19.19 4.85 26.99
N ASP A 149 -19.89 4.48 25.94
CA ASP A 149 -21.34 4.28 26.06
C ASP A 149 -21.63 2.90 26.67
N ASP A 150 -22.89 2.48 26.73
CA ASP A 150 -23.28 1.15 27.17
C ASP A 150 -24.66 0.82 26.57
N ASN A 151 -24.93 -0.45 26.22
CA ASN A 151 -26.22 -0.91 25.70
C ASN A 151 -26.82 0.00 24.60
N THR A 152 -25.97 0.50 23.70
CA THR A 152 -26.37 1.45 22.66
C THR A 152 -26.95 0.72 21.47
N ALA A 153 -28.21 1.05 21.15
CA ALA A 153 -28.86 0.50 19.98
C ALA A 153 -28.26 1.05 18.68
N VAL A 154 -27.83 0.13 17.81
CA VAL A 154 -27.35 0.42 16.47
C VAL A 154 -28.22 -0.33 15.45
N THR A 155 -28.48 0.32 14.32
CA THR A 155 -29.26 -0.20 13.21
C THR A 155 -28.35 -0.35 12.00
N VAL A 156 -28.49 -1.48 11.30
CA VAL A 156 -27.74 -1.77 10.07
C VAL A 156 -28.02 -0.70 9.01
N THR A 157 -26.95 -0.18 8.41
CA THR A 157 -27.03 0.80 7.32
C THR A 157 -27.25 0.10 5.98
N ALA A 158 -27.38 0.88 4.89
CA ALA A 158 -27.42 0.31 3.55
C ALA A 158 -26.11 -0.42 3.21
N ASP A 159 -24.96 0.16 3.57
CA ASP A 159 -23.65 -0.46 3.36
C ASP A 159 -23.47 -1.71 4.24
N GLY A 160 -23.95 -1.67 5.49
CA GLY A 160 -24.00 -2.84 6.37
C GLY A 160 -24.78 -3.99 5.76
N ALA A 161 -25.96 -3.73 5.22
CA ALA A 161 -26.76 -4.76 4.56
C ALA A 161 -26.12 -5.28 3.25
N LEU A 162 -25.35 -4.43 2.56
CA LEU A 162 -24.67 -4.77 1.31
C LEU A 162 -23.43 -5.65 1.55
N TYR A 163 -22.57 -5.24 2.47
CA TYR A 163 -21.26 -5.86 2.66
C TYR A 163 -21.25 -6.94 3.74
N THR A 164 -22.18 -6.88 4.70
CA THR A 164 -22.31 -7.83 5.81
C THR A 164 -23.75 -8.33 5.96
N PRO A 165 -24.26 -9.17 5.03
CA PRO A 165 -25.66 -9.59 5.02
C PRO A 165 -26.12 -10.35 6.27
N THR A 166 -25.19 -10.90 7.08
CA THR A 166 -25.51 -11.53 8.36
C THR A 166 -25.71 -10.51 9.49
N LEU A 167 -25.14 -9.31 9.36
CA LEU A 167 -25.25 -8.28 10.38
C LEU A 167 -26.72 -7.92 10.64
N ALA A 168 -27.11 -7.97 11.90
CA ALA A 168 -28.43 -7.59 12.37
C ALA A 168 -28.34 -6.43 13.36
N ASN A 169 -29.46 -5.73 13.59
CA ASN A 169 -29.53 -4.69 14.62
C ASN A 169 -29.21 -5.30 16.00
N PHE A 170 -28.39 -4.60 16.80
CA PHE A 170 -27.95 -5.09 18.10
C PHE A 170 -27.71 -3.94 19.09
N LEU A 171 -27.40 -4.31 20.34
CA LEU A 171 -26.95 -3.39 21.37
C LEU A 171 -25.43 -3.56 21.53
N THR A 172 -24.69 -2.48 21.40
CA THR A 172 -23.24 -2.46 21.61
C THR A 172 -22.88 -1.71 22.88
N ASP A 173 -21.85 -2.18 23.59
CA ASP A 173 -21.42 -1.55 24.83
C ASP A 173 -20.46 -0.41 24.54
N ARG A 174 -19.52 -0.54 23.59
CA ARG A 174 -18.58 0.52 23.25
C ARG A 174 -18.66 0.93 21.78
N PRO A 175 -19.78 1.50 21.31
CA PRO A 175 -19.81 2.03 19.96
C PRO A 175 -18.76 3.13 19.77
N PHE A 176 -18.20 3.20 18.57
CA PHE A 176 -17.28 4.26 18.20
C PHE A 176 -17.98 5.62 18.18
N ASN A 177 -17.34 6.64 18.75
CA ASN A 177 -17.88 8.00 18.79
C ASN A 177 -17.48 8.80 17.54
N VAL A 178 -18.32 8.72 16.51
CA VAL A 178 -18.10 9.38 15.21
C VAL A 178 -17.92 10.89 15.35
N THR A 179 -18.57 11.53 16.32
CA THR A 179 -18.50 13.00 16.51
C THR A 179 -17.17 13.49 17.06
N GLN A 180 -16.31 12.58 17.53
CA GLN A 180 -14.98 12.90 18.05
C GLN A 180 -13.87 12.70 17.02
N LEU A 181 -14.21 12.26 15.80
CA LEU A 181 -13.26 12.23 14.69
C LEU A 181 -12.72 13.64 14.41
N SER A 182 -11.41 13.73 14.28
CA SER A 182 -10.67 14.96 14.03
C SER A 182 -9.29 14.62 13.44
N ASN A 183 -8.47 15.65 13.21
CA ASN A 183 -7.20 15.52 12.52
C ASN A 183 -7.40 14.92 11.11
N ASN A 184 -6.68 13.84 10.80
CA ASN A 184 -6.71 13.17 9.51
C ASN A 184 -7.67 11.96 9.49
N TRP A 185 -8.42 11.72 10.57
CA TRP A 185 -9.31 10.57 10.67
C TRP A 185 -10.71 10.88 10.14
N VAL A 186 -11.18 10.06 9.22
CA VAL A 186 -12.52 10.14 8.64
C VAL A 186 -13.26 8.81 8.76
N SER A 187 -14.58 8.86 8.73
CA SER A 187 -15.39 7.65 8.55
C SER A 187 -15.26 7.18 7.10
N GLU A 188 -14.91 5.92 6.90
CA GLU A 188 -14.77 5.33 5.56
C GLU A 188 -15.94 4.40 5.23
N LEU A 189 -16.38 3.59 6.20
CA LEU A 189 -17.50 2.66 6.03
C LEU A 189 -18.28 2.52 7.34
N VAL A 190 -19.57 2.83 7.33
CA VAL A 190 -20.44 2.68 8.51
C VAL A 190 -21.40 1.51 8.27
N LEU A 191 -21.22 0.39 8.97
CA LEU A 191 -22.02 -0.82 8.77
C LEU A 191 -23.27 -0.82 9.66
N ALA A 192 -23.19 -0.29 10.88
CA ALA A 192 -24.36 -0.02 11.70
C ALA A 192 -24.15 1.22 12.59
N GLN A 193 -25.23 1.97 12.85
CA GLN A 193 -25.16 3.20 13.62
C GLN A 193 -26.42 3.47 14.44
N ASN A 194 -26.30 4.30 15.47
CA ASN A 194 -27.45 4.77 16.22
C ASN A 194 -28.31 5.73 15.37
N ALA A 195 -29.55 5.97 15.82
CA ALA A 195 -30.48 6.85 15.10
C ALA A 195 -29.96 8.28 14.87
N GLY A 196 -29.02 8.75 15.70
CA GLY A 196 -28.41 10.07 15.59
C GLY A 196 -27.18 10.14 14.68
N GLY A 197 -26.66 9.01 14.18
CA GLY A 197 -25.40 8.95 13.44
C GLY A 197 -24.17 9.37 14.26
N THR A 198 -24.27 9.39 15.60
CA THR A 198 -23.20 9.81 16.51
C THR A 198 -22.41 8.64 17.07
N ARG A 199 -22.94 7.43 16.94
CA ARG A 199 -22.40 6.17 17.42
C ARG A 199 -22.48 5.13 16.34
N ALA A 200 -21.40 4.41 16.11
CA ALA A 200 -21.34 3.37 15.10
C ALA A 200 -20.59 2.13 15.59
N ASP A 201 -21.14 0.98 15.24
CA ASP A 201 -20.57 -0.34 15.46
C ASP A 201 -21.39 -1.34 14.62
N PRO A 202 -20.83 -1.99 13.60
CA PRO A 202 -19.46 -1.83 13.13
C PRO A 202 -19.20 -0.55 12.31
N ILE A 203 -17.94 -0.08 12.30
CA ILE A 203 -17.46 1.05 11.49
C ILE A 203 -15.98 0.89 11.16
N ILE A 204 -15.59 1.31 9.95
CA ILE A 204 -14.20 1.53 9.53
C ILE A 204 -13.91 3.02 9.49
N VAL A 205 -12.81 3.42 10.13
CA VAL A 205 -12.27 4.77 10.08
C VAL A 205 -10.88 4.75 9.46
N HIS A 206 -10.53 5.81 8.73
CA HIS A 206 -9.34 5.89 7.90
C HIS A 206 -8.58 7.18 8.21
N ASN A 207 -7.27 7.06 8.43
CA ASN A 207 -6.33 8.17 8.50
C ASN A 207 -5.86 8.56 7.10
N THR A 208 -6.32 9.69 6.58
CA THR A 208 -6.07 10.13 5.20
C THR A 208 -4.61 10.53 4.91
N VAL A 209 -3.72 10.52 5.91
CA VAL A 209 -2.30 10.83 5.72
C VAL A 209 -1.45 9.58 5.71
N THR A 210 -1.71 8.64 6.62
CA THR A 210 -0.95 7.39 6.71
C THR A 210 -1.58 6.25 5.92
N ASP A 211 -2.82 6.42 5.45
CA ASP A 211 -3.67 5.38 4.87
C ASP A 211 -4.04 4.25 5.85
N GLY A 212 -3.70 4.41 7.14
CA GLY A 212 -4.03 3.45 8.18
C GLY A 212 -5.52 3.41 8.49
N ARG A 213 -6.05 2.23 8.81
CA ARG A 213 -7.48 2.05 9.12
C ARG A 213 -7.72 1.34 10.44
N LEU A 214 -8.79 1.73 11.11
CA LEU A 214 -9.30 1.03 12.29
C LEU A 214 -10.69 0.49 12.01
N GLY A 215 -10.90 -0.78 12.35
CA GLY A 215 -12.22 -1.40 12.32
C GLY A 215 -12.72 -1.67 13.73
N ILE A 216 -13.93 -1.18 14.01
CA ILE A 216 -14.62 -1.38 15.26
C ILE A 216 -15.74 -2.36 14.96
N PHE A 217 -15.70 -3.56 15.54
CA PHE A 217 -16.72 -4.61 15.32
C PHE A 217 -17.18 -5.20 16.65
N PHE A 218 -18.49 -5.22 16.92
CA PHE A 218 -19.08 -5.85 18.11
C PHE A 218 -18.29 -5.55 19.39
N GLN A 219 -18.25 -4.28 19.78
CA GLN A 219 -17.60 -3.85 21.01
C GLN A 219 -18.48 -4.13 22.23
N THR A 220 -18.78 -5.40 22.43
CA THR A 220 -19.68 -5.91 23.46
C THR A 220 -18.90 -6.68 24.50
N ALA A 221 -19.35 -6.62 25.75
CA ALA A 221 -18.79 -7.40 26.86
C ALA A 221 -19.74 -8.54 27.23
N SER A 222 -19.18 -9.74 27.41
CA SER A 222 -19.87 -10.96 27.83
C SER A 222 -20.96 -11.44 26.87
N GLN A 223 -20.86 -11.10 25.59
CA GLN A 223 -21.80 -11.50 24.53
C GLN A 223 -21.17 -12.54 23.59
N ASP A 224 -21.02 -13.77 24.07
CA ASP A 224 -20.38 -14.88 23.34
C ASP A 224 -21.12 -15.32 22.06
N ALA A 225 -22.34 -14.84 21.82
CA ALA A 225 -23.20 -15.29 20.73
C ALA A 225 -23.30 -14.28 19.56
N ASP A 226 -22.58 -13.15 19.60
CA ASP A 226 -22.57 -12.25 18.44
C ASP A 226 -21.82 -12.92 17.28
N PRO A 227 -22.32 -12.82 16.03
CA PRO A 227 -21.78 -13.50 14.85
C PRO A 227 -20.55 -12.76 14.30
N ARG A 228 -19.51 -12.63 15.13
CA ARG A 228 -18.30 -11.85 14.83
C ARG A 228 -17.55 -12.45 13.65
N GLY A 229 -17.32 -13.76 13.68
CA GLY A 229 -16.58 -14.48 12.67
C GLY A 229 -17.25 -14.37 11.30
N GLU A 230 -18.53 -14.71 11.23
CA GLU A 230 -19.35 -14.60 10.02
C GLU A 230 -19.35 -13.17 9.45
N VAL A 231 -19.71 -12.16 10.26
CA VAL A 231 -19.82 -10.76 9.81
C VAL A 231 -18.46 -10.17 9.40
N ILE A 232 -17.39 -10.44 10.16
CA ILE A 232 -16.04 -9.98 9.79
C ILE A 232 -15.58 -10.66 8.50
N SER A 233 -15.88 -11.95 8.30
CA SER A 233 -15.57 -12.67 7.06
C SER A 233 -16.30 -12.07 5.85
N GLU A 234 -17.58 -11.74 6.01
CA GLU A 234 -18.36 -11.07 4.98
C GLU A 234 -17.77 -9.70 4.63
N TRP A 235 -17.44 -8.88 5.63
CA TRP A 235 -16.79 -7.58 5.41
C TRP A 235 -15.46 -7.75 4.69
N ILE A 236 -14.62 -8.71 5.09
CA ILE A 236 -13.33 -8.98 4.46
C ILE A 236 -13.52 -9.33 2.97
N ASN A 237 -14.41 -10.29 2.69
CA ASN A 237 -14.58 -10.80 1.33
C ASN A 237 -15.33 -9.83 0.41
N ASN A 238 -16.32 -9.11 0.93
CA ASN A 238 -17.22 -8.28 0.12
C ASN A 238 -16.76 -6.82 0.00
N TRP A 239 -15.97 -6.34 0.97
CA TRP A 239 -15.49 -4.97 0.99
C TRP A 239 -13.97 -4.90 1.00
N TYR A 240 -13.30 -5.45 2.02
CA TYR A 240 -11.87 -5.20 2.24
C TYR A 240 -10.98 -5.72 1.10
N ILE A 241 -11.11 -6.99 0.72
CA ILE A 241 -10.30 -7.61 -0.33
C ILE A 241 -10.54 -6.91 -1.69
N PRO A 242 -11.79 -6.67 -2.14
CA PRO A 242 -12.02 -5.85 -3.33
C PRO A 242 -11.46 -4.43 -3.21
N PHE A 243 -11.53 -3.82 -2.03
CA PHE A 243 -11.08 -2.46 -1.76
C PHE A 243 -9.55 -2.32 -1.77
N ILE A 244 -8.79 -3.31 -1.33
CA ILE A 244 -7.32 -3.28 -1.43
C ILE A 244 -6.82 -3.85 -2.75
N ALA A 245 -7.68 -4.54 -3.51
CA ALA A 245 -7.37 -4.99 -4.86
C ALA A 245 -7.46 -3.85 -5.90
N ILE A 246 -8.12 -2.74 -5.57
CA ILE A 246 -8.08 -1.54 -6.43
C ILE A 246 -6.75 -0.82 -6.24
N SER A 247 -5.94 -0.73 -7.30
CA SER A 247 -4.72 0.07 -7.31
C SER A 247 -5.00 1.36 -8.08
N PRO A 248 -5.41 2.47 -7.45
CA PRO A 248 -5.67 3.72 -8.17
C PRO A 248 -4.40 4.35 -8.74
N LEU A 249 -3.23 3.81 -8.41
CA LEU A 249 -1.93 4.26 -8.87
C LEU A 249 -1.49 3.51 -10.11
N ALA A 250 -0.80 4.22 -11.01
CA ALA A 250 -0.09 3.63 -12.13
C ALA A 250 0.98 2.64 -11.63
N GLY A 251 1.17 1.57 -12.38
CA GLY A 251 2.11 0.50 -12.05
C GLY A 251 2.90 0.01 -13.26
N SER A 252 3.68 -1.05 -13.05
CA SER A 252 4.40 -1.78 -14.12
C SER A 252 5.13 -0.88 -15.12
N PRO A 253 6.07 -0.02 -14.67
CA PRO A 253 6.82 0.88 -15.54
C PRO A 253 7.67 0.11 -16.58
N ASP A 254 7.72 0.66 -17.79
CA ASP A 254 8.61 0.24 -18.88
C ASP A 254 9.20 1.50 -19.53
N PRO A 255 10.52 1.79 -19.45
CA PRO A 255 11.54 0.99 -18.81
C PRO A 255 11.28 0.82 -17.32
N GLY A 256 11.58 -0.38 -16.81
CA GLY A 256 11.44 -0.69 -15.39
C GLY A 256 12.26 0.25 -14.51
N ASN A 257 11.79 0.48 -13.28
CA ASN A 257 12.50 1.36 -12.34
C ASN A 257 13.94 0.87 -12.08
N GLY A 258 14.91 1.76 -12.22
CA GLY A 258 16.34 1.49 -12.13
C GLY A 258 16.95 0.83 -13.37
N ALA A 259 16.22 0.70 -14.48
CA ALA A 259 16.77 0.11 -15.71
C ALA A 259 18.00 0.88 -16.20
N ILE A 260 18.97 0.15 -16.76
CA ILE A 260 20.19 0.71 -17.36
C ILE A 260 20.32 0.26 -18.80
N ASP A 261 21.16 0.95 -19.57
CA ASP A 261 21.40 0.68 -20.99
C ASP A 261 20.11 0.75 -21.84
N VAL A 262 19.19 1.64 -21.47
CA VAL A 262 17.95 1.89 -22.22
C VAL A 262 18.27 2.60 -23.55
N PRO A 263 17.73 2.15 -24.70
CA PRO A 263 17.95 2.83 -25.97
C PRO A 263 17.54 4.30 -25.93
N VAL A 264 18.23 5.14 -26.69
CA VAL A 264 17.92 6.58 -26.75
C VAL A 264 16.59 6.87 -27.44
N ASP A 265 16.07 5.94 -28.23
CA ASP A 265 14.76 6.00 -28.91
C ASP A 265 13.65 5.31 -28.11
N ALA A 266 13.87 5.03 -26.82
CA ALA A 266 12.88 4.35 -25.97
C ALA A 266 11.69 5.26 -25.62
N ASN A 267 10.51 4.64 -25.64
CA ASN A 267 9.29 5.21 -25.06
C ASN A 267 9.22 4.84 -23.57
N ILE A 268 8.39 5.55 -22.79
CA ILE A 268 7.98 5.14 -21.45
C ILE A 268 6.54 4.64 -21.48
N GLY A 269 6.20 3.60 -20.72
CA GLY A 269 4.89 2.97 -20.65
C GLY A 269 4.59 2.44 -19.26
N TRP A 270 3.31 2.31 -18.92
CA TRP A 270 2.84 1.89 -17.60
C TRP A 270 1.55 1.07 -17.71
N SER A 271 1.16 0.40 -16.62
CA SER A 271 -0.21 -0.08 -16.42
C SER A 271 -1.01 0.99 -15.70
N ARG A 272 -2.23 1.28 -16.19
CA ARG A 272 -3.11 2.24 -15.52
C ARG A 272 -3.59 1.76 -14.17
N GLY A 273 -3.79 2.71 -13.27
CA GLY A 273 -4.53 2.49 -12.04
C GLY A 273 -6.02 2.20 -12.31
N ASP A 274 -6.65 1.49 -11.37
CA ASP A 274 -8.07 1.16 -11.44
C ASP A 274 -8.95 2.41 -11.38
N GLY A 275 -9.89 2.49 -12.31
CA GLY A 275 -10.82 3.62 -12.40
C GLY A 275 -10.21 4.91 -12.99
N ALA A 276 -8.99 4.87 -13.54
CA ALA A 276 -8.40 6.03 -14.19
C ALA A 276 -9.26 6.54 -15.36
N ASP A 277 -9.53 7.85 -15.39
CA ASP A 277 -10.12 8.60 -16.50
C ASP A 277 -9.04 9.18 -17.42
N SER A 278 -7.88 9.55 -16.85
CA SER A 278 -6.73 10.06 -17.61
C SER A 278 -5.42 9.93 -16.83
N ASP A 279 -4.30 9.92 -17.56
CA ASP A 279 -2.94 9.89 -17.03
C ASP A 279 -2.28 11.27 -17.21
N GLN A 280 -1.74 11.85 -16.13
CA GLN A 280 -0.80 12.97 -16.23
C GLN A 280 0.63 12.44 -16.17
N VAL A 281 1.39 12.69 -17.24
CA VAL A 281 2.76 12.17 -17.41
C VAL A 281 3.75 13.26 -17.05
N TYR A 282 4.61 13.00 -16.08
CA TYR A 282 5.71 13.86 -15.66
C TYR A 282 7.04 13.20 -16.02
N PHE A 283 7.95 13.92 -16.68
CA PHE A 283 9.19 13.34 -17.20
C PHE A 283 10.33 14.37 -17.25
N GLY A 284 11.51 14.00 -16.76
CA GLY A 284 12.68 14.88 -16.72
C GLY A 284 13.93 14.18 -16.21
N THR A 285 14.94 14.97 -15.80
CA THR A 285 16.21 14.47 -15.24
C THR A 285 16.41 14.87 -13.78
N ASP A 286 15.45 15.58 -13.18
CA ASP A 286 15.45 16.00 -11.78
C ASP A 286 14.21 15.41 -11.09
N PRO A 287 14.35 14.34 -10.28
CA PRO A 287 13.21 13.73 -9.60
C PRO A 287 12.54 14.67 -8.58
N GLY A 288 13.22 15.73 -8.11
CA GLY A 288 12.64 16.72 -7.21
C GLY A 288 11.76 17.76 -7.92
N ASN A 289 11.79 17.83 -9.26
CA ASN A 289 11.07 18.83 -10.03
C ASN A 289 10.79 18.34 -11.47
N LEU A 290 9.87 17.39 -11.59
CA LEU A 290 9.45 16.85 -12.88
C LEU A 290 8.41 17.76 -13.56
N PRO A 291 8.61 18.15 -14.84
CA PRO A 291 7.60 18.88 -15.59
C PRO A 291 6.50 17.96 -16.11
N LEU A 292 5.26 18.45 -16.16
CA LEU A 292 4.14 17.79 -16.86
C LEU A 292 4.40 17.84 -18.37
N VAL A 293 4.51 16.68 -19.01
CA VAL A 293 4.80 16.56 -20.44
C VAL A 293 3.61 16.06 -21.27
N ALA A 294 2.66 15.35 -20.66
CA ALA A 294 1.44 14.91 -21.34
C ALA A 294 0.26 14.74 -20.39
N ASN A 295 -0.95 14.80 -20.97
CA ASN A 295 -2.19 14.39 -20.33
C ASN A 295 -2.93 13.47 -21.31
N LEU A 296 -3.07 12.20 -20.97
CA LEU A 296 -3.59 11.15 -21.86
C LEU A 296 -4.92 10.64 -21.34
N LEU A 297 -5.96 10.68 -22.17
CA LEU A 297 -7.22 10.00 -21.86
C LEU A 297 -7.03 8.48 -21.99
N THR A 298 -7.81 7.70 -21.23
CA THR A 298 -7.69 6.22 -21.23
C THR A 298 -8.00 5.51 -22.54
N ILE A 299 -8.59 6.23 -23.51
CA ILE A 299 -8.77 5.75 -24.88
C ILE A 299 -7.43 5.62 -25.66
N PHE A 300 -6.36 6.26 -25.18
CA PHE A 300 -5.01 6.14 -25.74
C PHE A 300 -4.21 5.05 -25.01
N PRO A 301 -3.15 4.50 -25.61
CA PRO A 301 -2.21 3.63 -24.90
C PRO A 301 -1.62 4.33 -23.67
N ALA A 302 -1.33 3.56 -22.63
CA ALA A 302 -0.60 4.00 -21.43
C ALA A 302 0.91 4.07 -21.73
N GLU A 303 1.26 4.94 -22.67
CA GLU A 303 2.60 5.09 -23.22
C GLU A 303 2.84 6.54 -23.64
N TYR A 304 4.05 7.02 -23.42
CA TYR A 304 4.53 8.33 -23.84
C TYR A 304 5.86 8.18 -24.59
N ASN A 305 5.93 8.80 -25.77
CA ASN A 305 7.14 8.90 -26.56
C ASN A 305 7.77 10.29 -26.36
N PRO A 306 8.91 10.40 -25.68
CA PRO A 306 9.63 11.67 -25.53
C PRO A 306 9.95 12.31 -26.90
N PRO A 307 9.85 13.64 -27.03
CA PRO A 307 10.11 14.30 -28.30
C PRO A 307 11.60 14.21 -28.68
N GLY A 308 11.91 13.33 -29.64
CA GLY A 308 13.26 13.09 -30.14
C GLY A 308 14.05 12.11 -29.27
N ASP A 309 15.28 11.81 -29.70
CA ASP A 309 16.14 10.87 -28.98
C ASP A 309 16.56 11.44 -27.62
N LEU A 310 16.53 10.58 -26.60
CA LEU A 310 17.07 10.84 -25.27
C LEU A 310 18.60 10.99 -25.32
N VAL A 311 19.15 11.73 -24.36
CA VAL A 311 20.59 11.95 -24.30
C VAL A 311 21.27 10.70 -23.72
N ALA A 312 22.22 10.13 -24.45
CA ALA A 312 23.00 8.98 -23.98
C ALA A 312 23.75 9.28 -22.66
N SER A 313 24.02 8.24 -21.87
CA SER A 313 24.63 8.34 -20.53
C SER A 313 23.87 9.22 -19.54
N THR A 314 22.56 9.41 -19.73
CA THR A 314 21.69 10.24 -18.87
C THR A 314 20.66 9.39 -18.14
N THR A 315 20.46 9.70 -16.86
CA THR A 315 19.37 9.17 -16.04
C THR A 315 18.16 10.09 -16.16
N TYR A 316 17.02 9.51 -16.48
CA TYR A 316 15.73 10.17 -16.54
C TYR A 316 14.84 9.64 -15.42
N SER A 317 14.03 10.52 -14.84
CA SER A 317 13.05 10.21 -13.82
C SER A 317 11.66 10.61 -14.33
N TRP A 318 10.64 9.86 -13.96
CA TRP A 318 9.27 10.06 -14.44
C TRP A 318 8.23 9.57 -13.44
N GLN A 319 7.04 10.15 -13.52
CA GLN A 319 5.92 9.85 -12.64
C GLN A 319 4.63 9.90 -13.45
N ILE A 320 3.72 8.99 -13.14
CA ILE A 320 2.34 9.05 -13.62
C ILE A 320 1.45 9.44 -12.45
N VAL A 321 0.62 10.45 -12.68
CA VAL A 321 -0.46 10.82 -11.77
C VAL A 321 -1.76 10.38 -12.44
N GLU A 322 -2.38 9.35 -11.88
CA GLU A 322 -3.69 8.89 -12.34
C GLU A 322 -4.76 9.90 -11.93
N VAL A 323 -5.73 10.14 -12.80
CA VAL A 323 -6.85 11.03 -12.53
C VAL A 323 -8.14 10.22 -12.58
N ASN A 324 -8.92 10.22 -11.52
CA ASN A 324 -10.23 9.56 -11.44
C ASN A 324 -11.23 10.54 -10.82
N ASP A 325 -12.33 10.85 -11.51
CA ASP A 325 -13.36 11.81 -11.08
C ASP A 325 -12.76 13.17 -10.64
N ALA A 326 -11.72 13.62 -11.35
CA ALA A 326 -10.92 14.83 -11.08
C ALA A 326 -10.08 14.81 -9.78
N VAL A 327 -9.99 13.67 -9.09
CA VAL A 327 -9.02 13.43 -8.00
C VAL A 327 -7.70 12.96 -8.60
N LEU A 328 -6.58 13.47 -8.07
CA LEU A 328 -5.23 13.11 -8.51
C LEU A 328 -4.64 12.05 -7.57
N TYR A 329 -4.09 10.98 -8.15
CA TYR A 329 -3.42 9.89 -7.47
C TYR A 329 -1.96 9.81 -7.94
N PRO A 330 -1.03 10.53 -7.28
CA PRO A 330 0.37 10.55 -7.69
C PRO A 330 1.06 9.21 -7.43
N GLY A 331 1.53 8.55 -8.49
CA GLY A 331 2.30 7.31 -8.38
C GLY A 331 3.72 7.51 -7.87
N ALA A 332 4.47 6.41 -7.78
CA ALA A 332 5.90 6.47 -7.47
C ALA A 332 6.69 7.19 -8.58
N ILE A 333 7.84 7.77 -8.21
CA ILE A 333 8.82 8.26 -9.18
C ILE A 333 9.69 7.07 -9.62
N TRP A 334 9.72 6.80 -10.91
CA TRP A 334 10.56 5.78 -11.52
C TRP A 334 11.73 6.39 -12.28
N GLU A 335 12.84 5.66 -12.37
CA GLU A 335 14.06 6.13 -13.04
C GLU A 335 14.59 5.11 -14.03
N PHE A 336 15.29 5.56 -15.07
CA PHE A 336 16.10 4.70 -15.91
C PHE A 336 17.31 5.45 -16.47
N THR A 337 18.34 4.73 -16.89
CA THR A 337 19.56 5.27 -17.48
C THR A 337 19.74 4.77 -18.90
N THR A 338 19.91 5.72 -19.82
CA THR A 338 20.17 5.44 -21.24
C THR A 338 21.51 4.75 -21.49
N ILE A 339 21.65 4.11 -22.66
CA ILE A 339 22.91 3.54 -23.15
C ILE A 339 24.07 4.54 -23.02
N ARG A 340 25.28 4.03 -22.75
CA ARG A 340 26.47 4.88 -22.79
C ARG A 340 26.69 5.43 -24.19
N GLY A 341 26.94 6.73 -24.27
CA GLY A 341 27.44 7.35 -25.50
C GLY A 341 28.83 6.82 -25.84
N GLU A 342 29.12 6.60 -27.12
CA GLU A 342 30.48 6.37 -27.58
C GLU A 342 31.35 7.58 -27.21
N ALA A 343 32.44 7.36 -26.47
CA ALA A 343 33.46 8.37 -26.32
C ALA A 343 33.98 8.70 -27.73
N ALA A 344 33.96 9.99 -28.10
CA ALA A 344 34.63 10.42 -29.32
C ALA A 344 36.07 9.86 -29.29
N PRO A 345 36.56 9.22 -30.36
CA PRO A 345 37.96 8.83 -30.39
C PRO A 345 38.79 10.08 -30.16
N ASP A 346 39.67 10.03 -29.14
CA ASP A 346 40.72 11.03 -28.93
C ASP A 346 41.62 11.01 -30.17
N TYR A 347 41.24 11.75 -31.21
CA TYR A 347 42.16 12.12 -32.25
C TYR A 347 43.07 13.18 -31.64
N PRO A 348 44.37 12.91 -31.42
CA PRO A 348 45.30 13.96 -31.05
C PRO A 348 45.22 15.06 -32.10
N ALA A 349 45.12 16.31 -31.64
CA ALA A 349 45.07 17.47 -32.51
C ALA A 349 46.19 17.40 -33.57
N ASN A 350 45.79 17.70 -34.80
CA ASN A 350 46.59 17.71 -36.02
C ASN A 350 48.05 18.14 -35.76
N GLY A 351 48.98 17.16 -35.73
CA GLY A 351 50.43 17.42 -35.78
C GLY A 351 51.27 17.02 -34.56
N ALA A 352 50.73 16.43 -33.50
CA ALA A 352 51.57 15.91 -32.41
C ALA A 352 52.21 14.56 -32.78
N ILE A 353 53.44 14.60 -33.30
CA ILE A 353 54.33 13.43 -33.40
C ILE A 353 54.66 12.92 -31.99
N ILE A 354 54.02 11.82 -31.58
CA ILE A 354 54.46 11.04 -30.42
C ILE A 354 55.64 10.19 -30.89
N ALA A 355 56.85 10.53 -30.43
CA ALA A 355 58.04 9.72 -30.68
C ALA A 355 57.91 8.38 -29.91
N GLY A 356 57.57 7.30 -30.61
CA GLY A 356 57.65 5.94 -30.05
C GLY A 356 56.66 4.88 -30.54
N ASP A 357 55.74 5.17 -31.46
CA ASP A 357 54.77 4.15 -31.93
C ASP A 357 55.41 3.20 -32.98
N PRO A 358 55.40 1.87 -32.80
CA PRO A 358 55.97 0.91 -33.76
C PRO A 358 55.13 0.65 -35.01
N TYR A 359 54.02 1.36 -35.23
CA TYR A 359 53.23 1.16 -36.45
C TYR A 359 53.79 1.97 -37.64
N PRO A 360 54.15 1.32 -38.77
CA PRO A 360 54.50 2.05 -39.98
C PRO A 360 53.26 2.80 -40.52
N PRO A 361 53.43 3.99 -41.11
CA PRO A 361 52.31 4.74 -41.67
C PRO A 361 51.64 3.92 -42.79
N PRO A 362 50.30 4.02 -42.95
CA PRO A 362 49.60 3.35 -44.04
C PRO A 362 50.10 3.85 -45.40
N PRO A 363 50.11 3.00 -46.44
CA PRO A 363 50.59 3.39 -47.76
C PRO A 363 49.73 4.53 -48.33
N SER A 364 50.41 5.52 -48.92
CA SER A 364 49.81 6.68 -49.56
C SER A 364 48.88 6.27 -50.71
N ILE A 365 47.64 6.77 -50.68
CA ILE A 365 46.72 6.67 -51.81
C ILE A 365 47.21 7.63 -52.90
N PRO A 366 47.45 7.19 -54.15
CA PRO A 366 47.83 8.08 -55.23
C PRO A 366 46.68 9.04 -55.57
N THR A 367 46.93 10.34 -55.48
CA THR A 367 46.04 11.37 -56.01
C THR A 367 46.08 11.32 -57.54
N HIS A 368 45.03 10.77 -58.16
CA HIS A 368 44.77 11.01 -59.57
C HIS A 368 44.38 12.48 -59.74
N ILE A 369 45.30 13.25 -60.30
CA ILE A 369 45.10 14.61 -60.76
C ILE A 369 44.15 14.54 -61.96
N TYR A 370 42.95 15.09 -61.83
CA TYR A 370 42.21 15.62 -62.96
C TYR A 370 42.44 17.13 -63.01
N THR A 371 43.02 17.59 -64.12
CA THR A 371 43.08 18.99 -64.54
C THR A 371 42.54 19.08 -65.97
N PRO A 372 42.12 20.27 -66.40
CA PRO A 372 40.94 21.02 -66.01
C PRO A 372 39.68 20.62 -66.81
#